data_AF-A0A1G0AVM1-F1
#
_entry.id   AF-A0A1G0AVM1-F1
#
_cell.length_a   1.000
_cell.length_b   1.000
_cell.length_c   1.000
_cell.angle_alpha   90.00
_cell.angle_beta   90.00
_cell.angle_gamma   90.00
#
_symmetry.space_group_name_H-M   'P 1'
#
loop_
_entity.id
_entity.type
_entity.pdbx_description
1 polymer ?
#
loop_
_entity_poly.entity_id
_entity_poly.type
_entity_poly.pdbx_seq_one_letter_code
_entity_poly.pdbx_strand_id
1 'polypeptide(L)'
;MGETVPSVAAQAALAGIAVIRESGEEISSALIGGTGLEVVVPGGTRLYLGTPDAGLVPRVHTAVSILKDLRSRGLGVVYIDVRLPGQPVIKPR
;
A
#
# COMPACT_ATOMS: atom_id res chain seq x y z
N MET A 1 -9.32 21.82 -5.64
CA MET A 1 -8.10 21.96 -6.47
C MET A 1 -7.42 20.61 -6.51
N GLY A 2 -7.24 20.02 -7.70
CA GLY A 2 -6.38 18.84 -7.86
C GLY A 2 -4.94 19.33 -7.99
N GLU A 3 -4.06 18.88 -7.12
CA GLU A 3 -2.64 19.19 -7.19
C GLU A 3 -1.98 18.36 -8.29
N THR A 4 -1.07 18.95 -9.04
CA THR A 4 -0.36 18.25 -10.11
C THR A 4 0.66 17.29 -9.50
N VAL A 5 0.37 15.99 -9.55
CA VAL A 5 1.34 14.97 -9.13
C VAL A 5 2.46 14.90 -10.17
N PRO A 6 3.75 14.96 -9.78
CA PRO A 6 4.85 14.74 -10.71
C PRO A 6 4.69 13.43 -11.48
N SER A 7 4.95 13.44 -12.79
CA SER A 7 4.73 12.27 -13.66
C SER A 7 5.44 11.00 -13.17
N VAL A 8 6.66 11.15 -12.64
CA VAL A 8 7.45 10.06 -12.05
C VAL A 8 6.77 9.46 -10.83
N ALA A 9 6.24 10.30 -9.94
CA ALA A 9 5.50 9.87 -8.76
C ALA A 9 4.20 9.15 -9.14
N ALA A 10 3.48 9.66 -10.15
CA ALA A 10 2.29 9.01 -10.67
C ALA A 10 2.61 7.63 -11.29
N GLN A 11 3.68 7.52 -12.06
CA GLN A 11 4.13 6.25 -12.66
C GLN A 11 4.54 5.24 -11.60
N ALA A 12 5.33 5.64 -10.60
CA ALA A 12 5.71 4.77 -9.50
C ALA A 12 4.47 4.29 -8.74
N ALA A 13 3.52 5.18 -8.42
CA ALA A 13 2.28 4.80 -7.76
C ALA A 13 1.44 3.81 -8.60
N LEU A 14 1.33 4.02 -9.91
CA LEU A 14 0.65 3.08 -10.82
C LEU A 14 1.35 1.71 -10.84
N ALA A 15 2.68 1.68 -10.86
CA ALA A 15 3.44 0.43 -10.78
C ALA A 15 3.18 -0.30 -9.44
N GLY A 16 3.16 0.43 -8.33
CA GLY A 16 2.82 -0.14 -7.02
C GLY A 16 1.40 -0.71 -6.97
N ILE A 17 0.43 0.00 -7.53
CA ILE A 17 -0.96 -0.46 -7.66
C ILE A 17 -1.05 -1.72 -8.54
N ALA A 18 -0.30 -1.77 -9.64
CA ALA A 18 -0.25 -2.94 -10.51
C ALA A 18 0.26 -4.18 -9.76
N VAL A 19 1.33 -4.04 -8.98
CA VAL A 19 1.89 -5.13 -8.16
C VAL A 19 0.88 -5.69 -7.14
N ILE A 20 0.06 -4.82 -6.53
CA ILE A 20 -1.02 -5.26 -5.63
C ILE A 20 -2.02 -6.13 -6.40
N ARG A 21 -2.46 -5.69 -7.57
CA ARG A 21 -3.43 -6.44 -8.40
C ARG A 21 -2.85 -7.75 -8.93
N GLU A 22 -1.60 -7.75 -9.37
CA GLU A 22 -0.87 -8.95 -9.81
C GLU A 22 -0.70 -9.96 -8.68
N SER A 23 -0.65 -9.48 -7.43
CA SER A 23 -0.65 -10.34 -6.25
C SER A 23 -2.01 -10.97 -5.95
N GLY A 24 -3.06 -10.69 -6.73
CA GLY A 24 -4.42 -11.17 -6.49
C GLY A 24 -5.18 -10.41 -5.41
N GLU A 25 -4.68 -9.24 -5.01
CA GLU A 25 -5.37 -8.36 -4.06
C GLU A 25 -6.24 -7.35 -4.82
N GLU A 26 -7.49 -7.23 -4.38
CA GLU A 26 -8.39 -6.19 -4.86
C GLU A 26 -8.13 -4.85 -4.18
N ILE A 27 -8.41 -3.77 -4.88
CA ILE A 27 -8.24 -2.40 -4.39
C ILE A 27 -9.60 -1.73 -4.37
N SER A 28 -10.02 -1.26 -3.19
CA SER A 28 -11.23 -0.47 -3.03
C SER A 28 -10.98 1.00 -3.35
N SER A 29 -9.83 1.54 -2.94
CA SER A 29 -9.41 2.90 -3.30
C SER A 29 -7.89 3.05 -3.18
N ALA A 30 -7.34 4.03 -3.89
CA ALA A 30 -5.96 4.45 -3.76
C ALA A 30 -5.88 5.99 -3.73
N LEU A 31 -5.03 6.52 -2.87
CA LEU A 31 -4.82 7.95 -2.69
C LEU A 31 -3.32 8.26 -2.75
N ILE A 32 -2.94 9.23 -3.56
CA ILE A 32 -1.62 9.83 -3.53
C ILE A 32 -1.78 11.18 -2.84
N GLY A 33 -1.14 11.35 -1.68
CA GLY A 33 -1.19 12.60 -0.91
C GLY A 33 0.18 12.98 -0.34
N GLY A 34 0.19 13.99 0.53
CA GLY A 34 1.44 14.51 1.12
C GLY A 34 2.25 13.50 1.92
N THR A 35 1.63 12.43 2.41
CA THR A 35 2.29 11.31 3.12
C THR A 35 2.67 10.14 2.21
N GLY A 36 2.47 10.26 0.90
CA GLY A 36 2.73 9.24 -0.10
C GLY A 36 1.49 8.50 -0.58
N LEU A 37 1.70 7.29 -1.10
CA LEU A 37 0.64 6.39 -1.57
C LEU A 37 0.00 5.65 -0.39
N GLU A 38 -1.33 5.74 -0.32
CA GLU A 38 -2.20 4.94 0.54
C GLU A 38 -3.13 4.10 -0.32
N VAL A 39 -3.32 2.83 0.04
CA VAL A 39 -4.23 1.92 -0.66
C VAL A 39 -5.19 1.28 0.35
N VAL A 40 -6.47 1.24 0.02
CA VAL A 40 -7.49 0.52 0.81
C VAL A 40 -7.88 -0.75 0.06
N VAL A 41 -7.80 -1.88 0.75
CA VAL A 41 -8.23 -3.19 0.24
C VAL A 41 -9.61 -3.57 0.81
N PRO A 42 -10.32 -4.54 0.21
CA PRO A 42 -11.58 -5.03 0.75
C PRO A 42 -11.47 -5.46 2.22
N GLY A 43 -12.50 -5.12 2.99
CA GLY A 43 -12.50 -5.23 4.46
C GLY A 43 -12.06 -3.94 5.16
N GLY A 44 -11.58 -2.93 4.43
CA GLY A 44 -11.25 -1.60 4.95
C GLY A 44 -9.85 -1.49 5.57
N THR A 45 -8.98 -2.47 5.34
CA THR A 45 -7.57 -2.38 5.73
C THR A 45 -6.87 -1.31 4.89
N ARG A 46 -6.13 -0.42 5.55
CA ARG A 46 -5.30 0.61 4.90
C ARG A 46 -3.85 0.16 4.80
N LEU A 47 -3.24 0.37 3.63
CA LEU A 47 -1.83 0.13 3.36
C LEU A 47 -1.14 1.49 3.19
N TYR A 48 -0.28 1.87 4.14
CA TYR A 48 0.55 3.06 4.03
C TYR A 48 1.88 2.70 3.38
N LEU A 49 2.03 3.03 2.09
CA LEU A 49 3.14 2.61 1.25
C LEU A 49 4.24 3.66 1.10
N GLY A 50 3.94 4.90 1.50
CA GLY A 50 4.89 6.01 1.53
C GLY A 50 5.14 6.63 0.17
N THR A 51 6.20 7.42 0.07
CA THR A 51 6.50 8.20 -1.13
C THR A 51 6.59 7.29 -2.35
N PRO A 52 5.97 7.66 -3.49
CA PRO A 52 6.12 6.91 -4.73
C PRO A 52 7.49 7.18 -5.37
N ASP A 53 8.50 6.48 -4.86
CA ASP A 53 9.90 6.51 -5.32
C ASP A 53 10.34 5.10 -5.79
N ALA A 54 11.63 4.93 -6.09
CA ALA A 54 12.19 3.65 -6.54
C ALA A 54 12.05 2.51 -5.50
N GLY A 55 11.86 2.83 -4.22
CA GLY A 55 11.64 1.87 -3.13
C GLY A 55 10.17 1.47 -2.94
N LEU A 56 9.23 2.02 -3.71
CA LEU A 56 7.81 1.76 -3.53
C LEU A 56 7.45 0.28 -3.78
N VAL A 57 7.94 -0.31 -4.87
CA VAL A 57 7.61 -1.70 -5.24
C VAL A 57 8.02 -2.70 -4.14
N PRO A 58 9.26 -2.64 -3.59
CA PRO A 58 9.61 -3.44 -2.42
C PRO A 58 8.67 -3.25 -1.23
N ARG A 59 8.28 -2.01 -0.90
CA ARG A 59 7.33 -1.72 0.19
C ARG A 59 5.96 -2.35 -0.08
N VAL A 60 5.47 -2.27 -1.31
CA VAL A 60 4.23 -2.93 -1.73
C VAL A 60 4.29 -4.44 -1.52
N HIS A 61 5.37 -5.09 -1.97
CA HIS A 61 5.54 -6.53 -1.76
C HIS A 61 5.51 -6.90 -0.27
N THR A 62 6.19 -6.12 0.58
CA THR A 62 6.14 -6.32 2.04
C THR A 62 4.72 -6.18 2.57
N ALA A 63 4.01 -5.11 2.23
CA ALA A 63 2.65 -4.86 2.72
C ALA A 63 1.66 -5.97 2.29
N VAL A 64 1.73 -6.39 1.03
CA VAL A 64 0.88 -7.46 0.49
C VAL A 64 1.21 -8.81 1.12
N SER A 65 2.50 -9.13 1.32
CA SER A 65 2.90 -10.37 1.98
C SER A 65 2.38 -10.43 3.42
N ILE A 66 2.45 -9.33 4.16
CA ILE A 66 1.91 -9.21 5.53
C ILE A 66 0.38 -9.38 5.51
N LEU A 67 -0.30 -8.69 4.59
CA LEU A 67 -1.76 -8.78 4.45
C LEU A 67 -2.23 -10.21 4.20
N LYS A 68 -1.55 -10.93 3.30
CA LYS A 68 -1.85 -12.34 2.98
C LYS A 68 -1.61 -13.27 4.16
N ASP A 69 -0.49 -13.11 4.89
CA ASP A 69 -0.23 -13.90 6.10
C ASP A 69 -1.31 -13.69 7.16
N LEU A 70 -1.71 -12.44 7.40
CA LEU A 70 -2.75 -12.14 8.37
C LEU A 70 -4.09 -12.74 7.96
N ARG A 71 -4.48 -12.63 6.68
CA ARG A 71 -5.72 -13.22 6.17
C ARG A 71 -5.72 -14.74 6.21
N SER A 72 -4.61 -15.40 5.89
CA SER A 72 -4.52 -16.87 5.96
C SER A 72 -4.69 -17.38 7.40
N ARG A 73 -4.35 -16.55 8.39
CA ARG A 73 -4.54 -16.78 9.82
C ARG A 73 -5.90 -16.31 10.35
N GLY A 74 -6.77 -15.78 9.50
CA GLY A 74 -8.09 -15.25 9.87
C GLY A 74 -8.04 -13.94 10.67
N LEU A 75 -6.91 -13.21 10.62
CA LEU A 75 -6.71 -11.96 11.35
C LEU A 75 -7.09 -10.75 10.49
N GLY A 76 -7.93 -9.89 11.05
CA GLY A 76 -8.24 -8.57 10.48
C GLY A 76 -7.31 -7.50 11.04
N VAL A 77 -6.99 -6.51 10.21
CA VAL A 77 -6.20 -5.34 10.61
C VAL A 77 -6.90 -4.05 10.20
N VAL A 78 -6.58 -2.97 10.92
CA VAL A 78 -7.00 -1.62 10.56
C VAL A 78 -6.02 -1.05 9.53
N TYR A 79 -4.72 -1.20 9.77
CA TYR A 79 -3.70 -0.76 8.82
C TYR A 79 -2.41 -1.58 8.89
N ILE A 80 -1.67 -1.53 7.78
CA ILE A 80 -0.28 -1.95 7.65
C ILE A 80 0.50 -0.74 7.14
N ASP A 81 1.54 -0.34 7.87
CA ASP A 81 2.40 0.78 7.51
C ASP A 81 3.81 0.28 7.24
N VAL A 82 4.27 0.47 6.00
CA VAL A 82 5.60 0.06 5.52
C VAL A 82 6.41 1.27 5.03
N ARG A 83 6.00 2.49 5.40
CA ARG A 83 6.69 3.73 4.98
C ARG A 83 8.15 3.74 5.39
N LEU A 84 8.47 3.13 6.53
CA LEU A 84 9.83 2.91 7.00
C LEU A 84 10.33 1.54 6.52
N PRO A 85 11.35 1.49 5.64
CA PRO A 85 11.91 0.23 5.16
C PRO A 85 12.38 -0.65 6.33
N GLY A 86 11.98 -1.92 6.30
CA GLY A 86 12.35 -2.92 7.31
C GLY A 86 11.63 -2.80 8.66
N GLN A 87 10.74 -1.82 8.85
CA GLN A 87 10.02 -1.60 10.10
C GLN A 87 8.49 -1.54 9.85
N PRO A 88 7.86 -2.65 9.45
CA PRO A 88 6.42 -2.67 9.26
C PRO A 88 5.70 -2.47 10.60
N VAL A 89 4.74 -1.55 10.63
CA VAL A 89 3.85 -1.34 11.79
C VAL A 89 2.46 -1.86 11.43
N ILE A 90 1.91 -2.75 12.25
CA ILE A 90 0.63 -3.40 12.01
C ILE A 90 -0.31 -3.05 13.16
N LYS A 91 -1.52 -2.58 12.83
CA LYS A 91 -2.58 -2.37 13.83
C LYS A 91 -3.70 -3.40 13.66
N PRO A 92 -3.87 -4.33 14.61
CA PRO A 92 -4.99 -5.27 14.64
C PRO A 92 -6.33 -4.56 14.68
N ARG A 93 -7.37 -5.25 14.21
CA ARG A 93 -8.76 -4.82 14.40
C ARG A 93 -9.27 -5.21 15.78
#